data_AF-A0A819YCD1-F1
#
_entry.id   AF-A0A819YCD1-F1
#
_cell.length_a   1.000
_cell.length_b   1.000
_cell.length_c   1.000
_cell.angle_alpha   90.00
_cell.angle_beta   90.00
_cell.angle_gamma   90.00
#
_symmetry.space_group_name_H-M   'P 1'
#
loop_
_entity.id
_entity.type
_entity.pdbx_description
1 polymer ?
#
loop_
_entity_poly.entity_id
_entity_poly.type
_entity_poly.pdbx_seq_one_letter_code
_entity_poly.pdbx_strand_id
1 'polypeptide(L)'
;MGQEQEILARRYLQQTITLGGWLLLQNAHLGLDYLEEFYETLIAMDTFDPSFRVWLITETHSQFPIQILQSSIKFTNEPPQGARAGLKRTYGLTNQDKLEYIETIYWRPLLYTTSFLHSIVQERRKLRPLGSNILY
;
A
#
# COMPACT_ATOMS: atom_id res chain seq x y z
N MET A 1 9.49 9.49 3.08
CA MET A 1 10.00 10.71 2.42
C MET A 1 9.30 11.88 3.08
N GLY A 2 10.08 12.64 3.81
CA GLY A 2 9.67 13.83 4.55
C GLY A 2 10.90 14.71 4.72
N GLN A 3 10.73 15.89 5.28
CA GLN A 3 11.81 16.86 5.43
C GLN A 3 13.03 16.21 6.12
N GLU A 4 14.22 16.39 5.52
CA GLU A 4 15.52 15.87 5.97
C GLU A 4 15.72 14.34 5.98
N GLN A 5 14.76 13.54 5.49
CA GLN A 5 14.91 12.07 5.45
C GLN A 5 15.79 11.55 4.31
N GLU A 6 16.13 12.40 3.34
CA GLU A 6 16.82 11.97 2.13
C GLU A 6 18.26 11.53 2.39
N ILE A 7 18.95 12.11 3.38
CA ILE A 7 20.32 11.72 3.75
C ILE A 7 20.34 10.27 4.24
N LEU A 8 19.36 9.92 5.09
CA LEU A 8 19.19 8.55 5.58
C LEU A 8 18.80 7.62 4.43
N ALA A 9 17.92 8.05 3.52
CA ALA A 9 17.52 7.27 2.37
C ALA A 9 18.71 6.92 1.46
N ARG A 10 19.61 7.87 1.18
CA ARG A 10 20.86 7.65 0.42
C ARG A 10 21.75 6.60 1.10
N ARG A 11 21.92 6.71 2.41
CA ARG A 11 22.73 5.76 3.19
C ARG A 11 22.12 4.36 3.14
N TYR A 12 20.81 4.24 3.34
CA TYR A 12 20.15 2.94 3.28
C TYR A 12 20.21 2.34 1.88
N LEU A 13 20.03 3.14 0.83
CA LEU A 13 20.17 2.69 -0.55
C LEU A 13 21.53 2.02 -0.78
N GLN A 14 22.64 2.72 -0.49
CA GLN A 14 23.99 2.19 -0.66
C GLN A 14 24.21 0.88 0.13
N GLN A 15 23.69 0.82 1.36
CA GLN A 15 23.77 -0.39 2.18
C GLN A 15 22.97 -1.55 1.57
N THR A 16 21.72 -1.34 1.18
CA THR A 16 20.88 -2.41 0.59
C THR A 16 21.36 -2.87 -0.78
N ILE A 17 22.03 -2.02 -1.55
CA ILE A 17 22.57 -2.41 -2.86
C ILE A 17 23.76 -3.37 -2.70
N THR A 18 24.61 -3.12 -1.69
CA THR A 18 25.81 -3.91 -1.42
C THR A 18 25.54 -5.17 -0.60
N LEU A 19 24.66 -5.08 0.40
CA LEU A 19 24.33 -6.18 1.31
C LEU A 19 23.10 -6.99 0.87
N GLY A 20 22.36 -6.50 -0.13
CA GLY A 20 21.04 -7.01 -0.46
C GLY A 20 19.96 -6.56 0.51
N GLY A 21 18.73 -7.04 0.28
CA GLY A 21 17.57 -6.71 1.10
C GLY A 21 16.57 -5.76 0.45
N TRP A 22 15.62 -5.29 1.25
CA TRP A 22 14.43 -4.58 0.76
C TRP A 22 14.44 -3.14 1.25
N LEU A 23 14.40 -2.20 0.31
CA LEU A 23 14.26 -0.78 0.59
C LEU A 23 12.80 -0.36 0.36
N LEU A 24 12.16 0.21 1.38
CA LEU A 24 10.80 0.74 1.29
C LEU A 24 10.83 2.27 1.40
N LEU A 25 10.49 2.96 0.31
CA LEU A 25 10.32 4.42 0.31
C LEU A 25 8.82 4.74 0.42
N GLN A 26 8.43 5.27 1.58
CA GLN A 26 7.04 5.70 1.84
C GLN A 26 6.83 7.17 1.50
N ASN A 27 5.63 7.52 1.08
CA ASN A 27 5.22 8.89 0.71
C ASN A 27 6.13 9.51 -0.36
N ALA A 28 6.51 8.73 -1.37
CA ALA A 28 7.54 9.12 -2.33
C ALA A 28 7.21 10.40 -3.12
N HIS A 29 5.92 10.70 -3.33
CA HIS A 29 5.43 11.95 -3.91
C HIS A 29 5.89 13.23 -3.19
N LEU A 30 6.34 13.14 -1.94
CA LEU A 30 6.85 14.28 -1.17
C LEU A 30 8.33 14.60 -1.42
N GLY A 31 9.06 13.74 -2.14
CA GLY A 31 10.50 13.88 -2.38
C GLY A 31 10.87 13.65 -3.84
N LEU A 32 10.32 14.47 -4.74
CA LEU A 32 10.46 14.30 -6.19
C LEU A 32 11.90 14.45 -6.67
N ASP A 33 12.60 15.49 -6.18
CA ASP A 33 14.00 15.75 -6.55
C ASP A 33 14.90 14.56 -6.16
N TYR A 34 14.68 14.01 -4.96
CA TYR A 34 15.38 12.80 -4.52
C TYR A 34 15.06 11.58 -5.39
N LEU A 35 13.81 11.44 -5.87
CA LEU A 35 13.45 10.31 -6.72
C LEU A 35 14.19 10.36 -8.06
N GLU A 36 14.42 11.54 -8.64
CA GLU A 36 15.24 11.67 -9.84
C GLU A 36 16.67 11.21 -9.59
N GLU A 37 17.32 11.73 -8.54
CA GLU A 37 18.68 11.31 -8.14
C GLU A 37 18.75 9.81 -7.83
N PHE A 38 17.74 9.28 -7.12
CA PHE A 38 17.62 7.88 -6.79
C PHE A 38 17.61 7.00 -8.05
N TYR A 39 16.85 7.41 -9.06
CA TYR A 39 16.76 6.69 -10.32
C TYR A 39 18.07 6.73 -11.11
N GLU A 40 18.74 7.88 -11.16
CA GLU A 40 20.06 8.01 -11.78
C GLU A 40 21.09 7.10 -11.09
N THR A 41 21.06 7.06 -9.75
CA THR A 41 21.94 6.18 -8.95
C THR A 41 21.70 4.70 -9.29
N LEU A 42 20.44 4.29 -9.45
CA LEU A 42 20.11 2.91 -9.81
C LEU A 42 20.57 2.52 -11.21
N ILE A 43 20.47 3.42 -12.20
CA ILE A 43 20.92 3.13 -13.58
C ILE A 43 22.44 3.14 -13.68
N ALA A 44 23.12 4.04 -12.96
CA ALA A 44 24.56 4.15 -12.99
C ALA A 44 25.28 2.93 -12.38
N MET A 45 24.55 2.04 -11.70
CA MET A 45 25.10 0.87 -11.05
C MET A 45 25.08 -0.36 -11.97
N ASP A 46 26.28 -0.86 -12.28
CA ASP A 46 26.46 -2.06 -13.11
C ASP A 46 26.20 -3.37 -12.36
N THR A 47 26.32 -3.36 -11.03
CA THR A 47 26.17 -4.55 -10.19
C THR A 47 25.38 -4.24 -8.92
N PHE A 48 24.46 -5.14 -8.58
CA PHE A 48 23.66 -5.10 -7.36
C PHE A 48 23.49 -6.51 -6.82
N ASP A 49 23.28 -6.63 -5.51
CA ASP A 49 23.02 -7.92 -4.90
C ASP A 49 21.71 -8.54 -5.47
N PRO A 50 21.67 -9.86 -5.80
CA PRO A 50 20.50 -10.50 -6.37
C PRO A 50 19.23 -10.43 -5.52
N SER A 51 19.35 -10.24 -4.20
CA SER A 51 18.23 -10.12 -3.25
C SER A 51 17.72 -8.68 -3.10
N PHE A 52 18.40 -7.69 -3.71
CA PHE A 52 18.02 -6.29 -3.61
C PHE A 52 16.64 -6.02 -4.25
N ARG A 53 15.71 -5.42 -3.50
CA ARG A 53 14.38 -5.04 -3.96
C ARG A 53 14.02 -3.64 -3.46
N VAL A 54 13.31 -2.88 -4.29
CA VAL A 54 12.79 -1.55 -3.93
C VAL A 54 11.27 -1.56 -3.99
N TRP A 55 10.63 -1.05 -2.95
CA TRP A 55 9.20 -0.78 -2.88
C TRP A 55 8.97 0.71 -2.74
N LEU A 56 8.12 1.27 -3.60
CA LEU A 56 7.72 2.67 -3.57
C LEU A 56 6.25 2.75 -3.21
N ILE A 57 5.92 3.53 -2.18
CA ILE A 57 4.54 3.89 -1.84
C ILE A 57 4.37 5.37 -2.14
N THR A 58 3.51 5.67 -3.10
CA THR A 58 3.27 7.03 -3.57
C THR A 58 1.80 7.28 -3.85
N GLU A 59 1.41 8.54 -3.76
CA GLU A 59 0.13 9.03 -4.28
C GLU A 59 0.34 9.59 -5.70
N THR A 60 -0.76 9.91 -6.38
CA THR A 60 -0.72 10.52 -7.70
C THR A 60 -0.13 11.93 -7.61
N HIS A 61 0.94 12.19 -8.36
CA HIS A 61 1.55 13.51 -8.46
C HIS A 61 1.87 13.84 -9.92
N SER A 62 1.55 15.06 -10.38
CA SER A 62 1.70 15.47 -11.78
C SER A 62 3.15 15.52 -12.24
N GLN A 63 4.06 15.85 -11.33
CA GLN A 63 5.50 15.92 -11.57
C GLN A 63 6.26 14.66 -11.11
N PHE A 64 5.55 13.54 -10.91
CA PHE A 64 6.23 12.30 -10.55
C PHE A 64 7.17 11.84 -11.68
N PRO A 65 8.43 11.45 -11.42
CA PRO A 65 9.38 11.09 -12.45
C PRO A 65 8.88 9.96 -13.36
N ILE A 66 8.73 10.25 -14.66
CA ILE A 66 8.18 9.31 -15.63
C ILE A 66 9.08 8.09 -15.84
N GLN A 67 10.38 8.27 -15.65
CA GLN A 67 11.39 7.23 -15.84
C GLN A 67 11.23 6.11 -14.81
N ILE A 68 10.94 6.47 -13.55
CA ILE A 68 10.58 5.51 -12.50
C ILE A 68 9.29 4.79 -12.87
N LEU A 69 8.28 5.52 -13.38
CA LEU A 69 7.04 4.88 -13.83
C LEU A 69 7.27 3.90 -14.98
N GLN A 70 8.18 4.17 -15.90
CA GLN A 70 8.43 3.27 -17.03
C GLN A 70 9.22 2.01 -16.62
N SER A 71 10.08 2.12 -15.61
CA SER A 71 10.97 1.06 -15.13
C SER A 71 10.43 0.24 -13.95
N SER A 72 9.23 0.55 -13.45
CA SER A 72 8.62 -0.09 -12.27
C SER A 72 7.37 -0.90 -12.61
N ILE A 73 7.09 -1.88 -11.75
CA ILE A 73 5.81 -2.59 -11.72
C ILE A 73 4.84 -1.78 -10.88
N LYS A 74 3.66 -1.46 -11.43
CA LYS A 74 2.67 -0.59 -10.80
C LYS A 74 1.52 -1.41 -10.24
N PHE A 75 1.16 -1.11 -9.00
CA PHE A 75 -0.03 -1.64 -8.35
C PHE A 75 -0.87 -0.51 -7.79
N THR A 76 -2.18 -0.56 -8.03
CA THR A 76 -3.15 0.34 -7.41
C THR A 76 -3.86 -0.39 -6.28
N ASN A 77 -3.72 0.12 -5.06
CA ASN A 77 -4.42 -0.41 -3.89
C ASN A 77 -5.75 0.34 -3.69
N GLU A 78 -6.69 0.11 -4.58
CA GLU A 78 -8.03 0.68 -4.46
C GLU A 78 -8.92 -0.15 -3.52
N PRO A 79 -9.90 0.48 -2.83
CA PRO A 79 -10.91 -0.26 -2.09
C PRO A 79 -11.71 -1.18 -3.03
N PRO A 80 -12.17 -2.35 -2.56
CA PRO A 80 -12.90 -3.30 -3.40
C PRO A 80 -14.20 -2.67 -3.90
N GLN A 81 -14.58 -2.98 -5.14
CA GLN A 81 -15.81 -2.44 -5.72
C GLN A 81 -17.00 -3.37 -5.48
N GLY A 82 -17.97 -2.88 -4.71
CA GLY A 82 -19.25 -3.54 -4.47
C GLY A 82 -19.27 -4.30 -3.15
N ALA A 83 -20.47 -4.41 -2.56
CA ALA A 83 -20.67 -5.00 -1.23
C ALA A 83 -20.14 -6.45 -1.14
N ARG A 84 -20.31 -7.25 -2.19
CA ARG A 84 -19.81 -8.64 -2.23
C ARG A 84 -18.29 -8.72 -2.21
N ALA A 85 -17.61 -7.85 -2.95
CA ALA A 85 -16.15 -7.81 -2.98
C ALA A 85 -15.58 -7.28 -1.65
N GLY A 86 -16.21 -6.25 -1.08
CA GLY A 86 -15.92 -5.75 0.26
C GLY A 86 -16.06 -6.82 1.35
N LEU A 87 -17.14 -7.59 1.29
CA LEU A 87 -17.38 -8.67 2.23
C LEU A 87 -16.35 -9.78 2.09
N LYS A 88 -16.05 -10.22 0.85
CA LYS A 88 -15.00 -11.23 0.62
C LYS A 88 -13.64 -10.77 1.13
N ARG A 89 -13.26 -9.51 0.90
CA ARG A 89 -12.01 -8.94 1.41
C ARG A 89 -12.01 -8.94 2.94
N THR A 90 -13.04 -8.40 3.57
CA THR A 90 -13.10 -8.22 5.03
C THR A 90 -13.23 -9.55 5.77
N TYR A 91 -14.18 -10.40 5.35
CA TYR A 91 -14.39 -11.70 5.95
C TYR A 91 -13.20 -12.64 5.67
N GLY A 92 -12.59 -12.53 4.49
CA GLY A 92 -11.40 -13.31 4.11
C GLY A 92 -10.11 -12.97 4.88
N LEU A 93 -10.07 -11.85 5.63
CA LEU A 93 -8.97 -11.58 6.59
C LEU A 93 -9.05 -12.50 7.84
N THR A 94 -10.16 -13.22 7.99
CA THR A 94 -10.37 -14.19 9.06
C THR A 94 -9.84 -15.55 8.61
N ASN A 95 -8.97 -16.17 9.41
CA ASN A 95 -8.53 -17.54 9.22
C ASN A 95 -9.43 -18.53 9.98
N GLN A 96 -9.24 -19.83 9.76
CA GLN A 96 -10.03 -20.86 10.42
C GLN A 96 -9.93 -20.76 11.95
N ASP A 97 -8.74 -20.50 12.48
CA ASP A 97 -8.52 -20.39 13.93
C ASP A 97 -9.38 -19.28 14.55
N LYS A 98 -9.52 -18.13 13.89
CA LYS A 98 -10.40 -17.04 14.36
C LYS A 98 -11.88 -17.40 14.25
N LEU A 99 -12.28 -18.21 13.26
CA LEU A 99 -13.66 -18.69 13.13
C LEU A 99 -14.03 -19.70 14.22
N GLU A 100 -13.04 -20.38 14.78
CA GLU A 100 -13.20 -21.42 15.80
C GLU A 100 -12.80 -20.95 17.20
N TYR A 101 -12.30 -19.71 17.31
CA TYR A 101 -11.84 -19.14 18.58
C TYR A 101 -12.90 -19.17 19.70
N ILE A 102 -14.17 -19.02 19.33
CA ILE A 102 -15.30 -19.08 20.26
C ILE A 102 -16.21 -20.24 19.85
N GLU A 103 -16.33 -21.23 20.71
CA GLU A 103 -17.20 -22.40 20.56
C GLU A 103 -18.67 -22.04 20.86
N THR A 104 -19.23 -21.08 20.14
CA THR A 104 -20.63 -20.70 20.28
C THR A 104 -21.27 -20.53 18.92
N ILE A 105 -22.51 -21.00 18.78
CA ILE A 105 -23.29 -20.92 17.53
C ILE A 105 -23.48 -19.47 17.02
N TYR A 106 -23.41 -18.48 17.91
CA TYR A 106 -23.59 -17.06 17.60
C TYR A 106 -22.35 -16.37 17.03
N TRP A 107 -21.15 -16.94 17.23
CA TRP A 107 -19.90 -16.29 16.86
C TRP A 107 -19.77 -16.06 15.36
N ARG A 108 -19.96 -17.12 14.56
CA ARG A 108 -19.83 -17.05 13.09
C ARG A 108 -20.86 -16.11 12.45
N PRO A 109 -22.17 -16.16 12.82
CA PRO A 109 -23.15 -15.17 12.36
C PRO A 109 -22.81 -13.73 12.75
N LEU A 110 -22.30 -13.50 13.96
CA LEU A 110 -21.92 -12.16 14.44
C LEU A 110 -20.76 -11.60 13.61
N LEU A 111 -19.72 -12.40 13.39
CA LEU A 111 -18.56 -12.00 12.58
C LEU A 111 -18.96 -11.70 11.14
N TYR A 112 -19.81 -12.55 10.54
CA TYR A 112 -20.34 -12.33 9.20
C TYR A 112 -21.15 -11.03 9.13
N THR A 113 -22.10 -10.84 10.04
CA THR A 113 -22.97 -9.65 10.08
C THR A 113 -22.14 -8.37 10.27
N THR A 114 -21.11 -8.41 11.11
CA THR A 114 -20.19 -7.28 11.32
C THR A 114 -19.38 -6.97 10.06
N SER A 115 -18.85 -8.01 9.39
CA SER A 115 -18.12 -7.86 8.13
C SER A 115 -19.01 -7.34 6.99
N PHE A 116 -20.27 -7.79 6.96
CA PHE A 116 -21.27 -7.32 6.01
C PHE A 116 -21.62 -5.85 6.26
N LEU A 117 -21.91 -5.48 7.51
CA LEU A 117 -22.19 -4.09 7.88
C LEU A 117 -21.03 -3.17 7.52
N HIS A 118 -19.79 -3.55 7.84
CA HIS A 118 -18.59 -2.81 7.44
C HIS A 118 -18.55 -2.58 5.93
N SER A 119 -18.82 -3.61 5.13
CA SER A 119 -18.81 -3.53 3.67
C SER A 119 -19.89 -2.60 3.13
N ILE A 120 -21.10 -2.63 3.70
CA ILE A 120 -22.20 -1.73 3.32
C ILE A 120 -21.86 -0.27 3.67
N VAL A 121 -21.28 -0.02 4.85
CA VAL A 121 -20.86 1.33 5.25
C VAL A 121 -19.80 1.88 4.29
N GLN A 122 -18.82 1.06 3.89
CA GLN A 122 -17.82 1.47 2.89
C GLN A 122 -18.45 1.78 1.53
N GLU A 123 -19.38 0.96 1.05
CA GLU A 123 -20.07 1.22 -0.23
C GLU A 123 -20.93 2.49 -0.18
N ARG A 124 -21.57 2.76 0.96
CA ARG A 124 -22.39 3.96 1.16
C ARG A 124 -21.58 5.26 0.99
N ARG A 125 -20.28 5.27 1.29
CA ARG A 125 -19.38 6.43 1.05
C ARG A 125 -19.37 6.87 -0.42
N LYS A 126 -19.59 5.95 -1.36
CA LYS A 126 -19.62 6.25 -2.80
C LYS A 126 -20.79 7.14 -3.21
N LEU A 127 -21.87 7.16 -2.44
CA LEU A 127 -23.06 7.98 -2.69
C LEU A 127 -22.85 9.47 -2.35
N ARG A 128 -21.64 9.84 -1.87
CA ARG A 128 -21.28 11.23 -1.52
C ARG A 128 -22.35 11.84 -0.57
N PRO A 129 -22.91 13.06 -0.73
CA PRO A 129 -23.79 13.63 0.28
C PRO A 129 -25.12 12.87 0.46
N LEU A 130 -25.51 12.03 -0.51
CA LEU A 130 -26.69 11.14 -0.36
C LEU A 130 -26.41 9.97 0.60
N GLY A 131 -25.15 9.58 0.74
CA GLY A 131 -24.70 8.53 1.65
C GLY A 131 -24.46 9.08 3.05
N SER A 132 -23.65 10.13 3.17
CA SER A 132 -23.24 10.73 4.44
C SER A 132 -23.07 12.23 4.29
N ASN A 133 -23.41 13.00 5.31
CA ASN A 133 -23.25 14.47 5.29
C ASN A 133 -21.79 14.90 5.07
N ILE A 134 -20.83 14.10 5.53
CA ILE A 134 -19.39 14.28 5.30
C ILE A 134 -18.73 12.92 5.02
N LEU A 135 -17.57 12.95 4.34
CA LEU A 135 -16.77 11.75 4.08
C LEU A 135 -16.00 11.40 5.37
N TYR A 136 -16.25 10.21 5.91
CA TYR A 136 -15.49 9.58 6.99
C TYR A 136 -14.54 8.55 6.42
#